data_AF-A0A3L7VG47-F1
#
_entry.id   AF-A0A3L7VG47-F1
#
_cell.length_a   1.000
_cell.length_b   1.000
_cell.length_c   1.000
_cell.angle_alpha   90.00
_cell.angle_beta   90.00
_cell.angle_gamma   90.00
#
_symmetry.space_group_name_H-M   'P 1'
#
loop_
_entity.id
_entity.type
_entity.pdbx_description
1 polymer ?
#
loop_
_entity_poly.entity_id
_entity_poly.type
_entity_poly.pdbx_seq_one_letter_code
_entity_poly.pdbx_strand_id
1 'polypeptide(L)'
;MKPIDFVGAWQYALKHFLQSFLEVAFPVIAAVIDWKVPPVSLDKELLEILPDAEPDPERFDKLIRFRLISGLDACLWIHFEFCNHPDPDLEDRLNNHCQRFFDRFGVGVTHVTVLAGEE
;
A
#
# COMPACT_ATOMS: atom_id res chain seq x y z
N MET A 1 -29.92 5.26 -0.83
CA MET A 1 -28.98 4.13 -0.66
C MET A 1 -27.76 4.68 0.06
N LYS A 2 -27.27 4.02 1.11
CA LYS A 2 -26.05 4.47 1.80
C LYS A 2 -24.86 4.20 0.85
N PRO A 3 -23.89 5.13 0.71
CA PRO A 3 -22.69 4.85 -0.08
C PRO A 3 -21.99 3.60 0.47
N ILE A 4 -21.47 2.76 -0.43
CA ILE A 4 -20.62 1.64 -0.04
C ILE A 4 -19.30 2.22 0.44
N ASP A 5 -18.86 1.79 1.63
CA ASP A 5 -17.56 2.15 2.19
C ASP A 5 -16.47 1.24 1.61
N PHE A 6 -16.04 1.55 0.39
CA PHE A 6 -15.03 0.77 -0.32
C PHE A 6 -13.68 0.79 0.42
N VAL A 7 -13.27 1.97 0.91
CA VAL A 7 -12.02 2.13 1.65
C VAL A 7 -12.04 1.31 2.93
N GLY A 8 -13.10 1.39 3.74
CA GLY A 8 -13.24 0.57 4.94
C GLY A 8 -13.23 -0.94 4.65
N ALA A 9 -13.89 -1.37 3.58
CA ALA A 9 -13.89 -2.77 3.16
C ALA A 9 -12.50 -3.28 2.77
N TRP A 10 -11.74 -2.50 2.01
CA TRP A 10 -10.38 -2.86 1.60
C TRP A 10 -9.37 -2.76 2.74
N GLN A 11 -9.48 -1.76 3.62
CA GLN A 11 -8.67 -1.71 4.83
C GLN A 11 -8.90 -2.93 5.73
N TYR A 12 -10.15 -3.37 5.87
CA TYR A 12 -10.48 -4.61 6.56
C TYR A 12 -9.86 -5.83 5.86
N ALA A 13 -10.00 -5.92 4.54
CA ALA A 13 -9.44 -7.02 3.75
C ALA A 13 -7.91 -7.13 3.92
N LEU A 14 -7.17 -6.02 3.79
CA LEU A 14 -5.72 -6.02 3.99
C LEU A 14 -5.31 -6.35 5.42
N LYS A 15 -6.08 -5.91 6.42
CA LYS A 15 -5.79 -6.21 7.82
C LYS A 15 -5.90 -7.70 8.13
N HIS A 16 -6.84 -8.40 7.49
CA HIS A 16 -7.15 -9.79 7.81
C HIS A 16 -6.64 -10.81 6.79
N PHE A 17 -6.40 -10.38 5.55
CA PHE A 17 -6.12 -11.26 4.40
C PHE A 17 -4.97 -10.74 3.52
N LEU A 18 -3.99 -10.05 4.12
CA LEU A 18 -2.84 -9.51 3.38
C LEU A 18 -2.15 -10.57 2.50
N GLN A 19 -1.89 -11.76 3.05
CA GLN A 19 -1.22 -12.83 2.31
C GLN A 19 -2.01 -13.22 1.06
N SER A 20 -3.28 -13.55 1.23
CA SER A 20 -4.15 -13.93 0.11
C SER A 20 -4.31 -12.80 -0.91
N PHE A 21 -4.39 -11.56 -0.46
CA PHE A 21 -4.39 -10.40 -1.35
C PHE A 21 -3.12 -10.32 -2.19
N LEU A 22 -1.92 -10.41 -1.58
CA LEU A 22 -0.66 -10.35 -2.31
C LEU A 22 -0.45 -11.58 -3.20
N GLU A 23 -0.87 -12.76 -2.79
CA GLU A 23 -0.79 -13.98 -3.62
C GLU A 23 -1.60 -13.85 -4.92
N VAL A 24 -2.74 -13.16 -4.87
CA VAL A 24 -3.60 -12.94 -6.04
C VAL A 24 -3.13 -11.76 -6.88
N ALA A 25 -2.91 -10.60 -6.25
CA ALA A 25 -2.65 -9.35 -6.98
C ALA A 25 -1.16 -9.17 -7.33
N PHE A 26 -0.25 -9.65 -6.49
CA PHE A 26 1.20 -9.42 -6.60
C PHE A 26 2.02 -10.68 -6.27
N PRO A 27 1.82 -11.79 -7.00
CA PRO A 27 2.37 -13.10 -6.63
C PRO A 27 3.91 -13.11 -6.50
N VAL A 28 4.61 -12.27 -7.26
CA VAL A 28 6.07 -12.13 -7.18
C VAL A 28 6.50 -11.54 -5.82
N ILE A 29 5.76 -10.57 -5.30
CA ILE A 29 6.00 -9.99 -3.97
C ILE A 29 5.66 -11.02 -2.90
N ALA A 30 4.51 -11.69 -3.01
CA ALA A 30 4.10 -12.72 -2.05
C ALA A 30 5.13 -13.86 -1.92
N ALA A 31 5.76 -14.24 -3.02
CA ALA A 31 6.73 -15.34 -3.07
C ALA A 31 8.05 -15.07 -2.33
N VAL A 32 8.39 -13.81 -2.05
CA VAL A 32 9.65 -13.45 -1.37
C VAL A 32 9.50 -13.17 0.13
N ILE A 33 8.25 -13.09 0.63
CA ILE A 33 7.93 -12.82 2.03
C ILE A 33 8.04 -14.11 2.86
N ASP A 34 8.72 -14.03 4.01
CA ASP A 34 8.68 -15.08 5.03
C ASP A 34 7.41 -14.93 5.88
N TRP A 35 6.36 -15.63 5.47
CA TRP A 35 5.05 -15.63 6.14
C TRP A 35 5.05 -16.24 7.55
N LYS A 36 6.16 -16.86 8.01
CA LYS A 36 6.29 -17.30 9.41
C LYS A 36 6.49 -16.11 10.35
N VAL A 37 6.97 -14.98 9.84
CA VAL A 37 7.10 -13.73 10.59
C VAL A 37 5.94 -12.81 10.21
N PRO A 38 5.02 -12.49 11.14
CA PRO A 38 3.88 -11.63 10.84
C PRO A 38 4.32 -10.26 10.31
N PRO A 39 3.81 -9.82 9.14
CA PRO A 39 4.03 -8.46 8.67
C PRO A 39 3.51 -7.41 9.66
N VAL A 40 4.18 -6.26 9.71
CA VAL A 40 3.87 -5.17 10.63
C VAL A 40 3.37 -3.95 9.85
N SER A 41 2.20 -3.44 10.24
CA SER A 41 1.65 -2.19 9.74
C SER A 41 2.46 -1.00 10.26
N LEU A 42 2.82 -0.08 9.37
CA LEU A 42 3.53 1.16 9.68
C LEU A 42 2.68 2.38 9.34
N ASP A 43 1.38 2.34 9.66
CA ASP A 43 0.41 3.38 9.26
C ASP A 43 0.73 4.75 9.92
N LYS A 44 1.31 4.74 11.11
CA LYS A 44 1.69 5.98 11.80
C LYS A 44 2.90 6.61 11.12
N GLU A 45 3.92 5.81 10.85
CA GLU A 45 5.14 6.22 10.16
C GLU A 45 4.82 6.67 8.73
N LEU A 46 3.86 6.02 8.07
CA LEU A 46 3.33 6.46 6.78
C LEU A 46 2.81 7.89 6.85
N LEU A 47 1.95 8.22 7.80
CA LEU A 47 1.38 9.58 7.94
C LEU A 47 2.42 10.61 8.40
N GLU A 48 3.48 10.20 9.11
CA GLU A 48 4.62 11.07 9.41
C GLU A 48 5.41 11.45 8.14
N ILE A 49 5.52 10.52 7.18
CA ILE A 49 6.26 10.73 5.92
C ILE A 49 5.38 11.43 4.88
N LEU A 50 4.12 10.99 4.77
CA LEU A 50 3.12 11.43 3.82
C LEU A 50 1.87 11.90 4.60
N PRO A 51 1.88 13.13 5.15
CA PRO A 51 0.69 13.65 5.84
C PRO A 51 -0.54 13.74 4.93
N ASP A 52 -0.33 13.83 3.61
CA ASP A 52 -1.36 13.86 2.57
C ASP A 52 -1.90 12.47 2.19
N ALA A 53 -1.40 11.39 2.80
CA ALA A 53 -1.88 10.02 2.61
C ALA A 53 -2.98 9.61 3.62
N GLU A 54 -3.58 10.58 4.32
CA GLU A 54 -4.76 10.31 5.15
C GLU A 54 -5.89 9.70 4.30
N PRO A 55 -6.54 8.60 4.75
CA PRO A 55 -7.62 7.98 4.00
C PRO A 55 -8.77 8.95 3.76
N ASP A 56 -9.25 8.97 2.53
CA ASP A 56 -10.49 9.65 2.12
C ASP A 56 -11.47 8.59 1.58
N PRO A 57 -12.70 8.95 1.13
CA PRO A 57 -13.66 7.96 0.64
C PRO A 57 -13.24 7.21 -0.64
N GLU A 58 -12.25 7.72 -1.37
CA GLU A 58 -11.81 7.22 -2.67
C GLU A 58 -10.40 6.67 -2.63
N ARG A 59 -9.63 6.90 -1.57
CA ARG A 59 -8.22 6.53 -1.53
C ARG A 59 -7.74 6.22 -0.14
N PHE A 60 -6.81 5.26 -0.07
CA PHE A 60 -6.01 5.07 1.13
C PHE A 60 -4.67 4.43 0.80
N ASP A 61 -3.72 4.63 1.70
CA ASP A 61 -2.39 4.07 1.58
C ASP A 61 -2.10 3.10 2.73
N LYS A 62 -1.24 2.12 2.45
CA LYS A 62 -0.79 1.14 3.44
C LYS A 62 0.71 0.94 3.36
N LEU A 63 1.41 1.12 4.49
CA LEU A 63 2.83 0.78 4.60
C LEU A 63 2.99 -0.46 5.47
N ILE A 64 3.72 -1.43 4.95
CA ILE A 64 3.88 -2.74 5.58
C ILE A 64 5.35 -3.11 5.57
N ARG A 65 5.88 -3.44 6.75
CA ARG A 65 7.21 -4.05 6.89
C ARG A 65 7.08 -5.56 7.01
N PHE A 66 7.93 -6.31 6.33
CA PHE A 66 7.97 -7.77 6.40
C PHE A 66 9.41 -8.28 6.33
N ARG A 67 9.57 -9.56 6.70
CA ARG A 67 10.82 -10.30 6.58
C ARG A 67 10.84 -11.00 5.22
N LEU A 68 11.94 -10.88 4.48
CA LEU A 68 12.20 -11.67 3.28
C LEU A 68 12.65 -13.08 3.68
N ILE A 69 12.42 -14.07 2.81
CA ILE A 69 12.94 -15.44 2.98
C ILE A 69 14.47 -15.46 3.11
N SER A 70 15.17 -14.46 2.56
CA SER A 70 16.62 -14.27 2.72
C SER A 70 17.05 -13.85 4.14
N GLY A 71 16.10 -13.47 4.99
CA GLY A 71 16.34 -13.01 6.36
C GLY A 71 16.46 -11.49 6.51
N LEU A 72 16.42 -10.72 5.42
CA LEU A 72 16.45 -9.25 5.43
C LEU A 72 15.04 -8.67 5.65
N ASP A 73 14.94 -7.52 6.30
CA ASP A 73 13.67 -6.77 6.39
C ASP A 73 13.48 -5.86 5.15
N ALA A 74 12.23 -5.73 4.70
CA ALA A 74 11.84 -4.87 3.61
C ALA A 74 10.47 -4.22 3.88
N CYS A 75 10.15 -3.17 3.11
CA CYS A 75 8.88 -2.47 3.18
C CYS A 75 8.16 -2.49 1.82
N LEU A 76 6.83 -2.65 1.87
CA LEU A 76 5.91 -2.46 0.76
C LEU A 76 4.95 -1.32 1.10
N TRP A 77 4.88 -0.35 0.20
CA TRP A 77 3.84 0.67 0.18
C TRP A 77 2.79 0.29 -0.86
N ILE A 78 1.53 0.25 -0.46
CA ILE A 78 0.39 -0.06 -1.32
C ILE A 78 -0.50 1.18 -1.39
N HIS A 79 -0.63 1.74 -2.58
CA HIS A 79 -1.57 2.82 -2.88
C HIS A 79 -2.88 2.23 -3.42
N PHE A 80 -4.01 2.54 -2.79
CA PHE A 80 -5.33 2.18 -3.30
C PHE A 80 -6.08 3.42 -3.74
N GLU A 81 -6.63 3.39 -4.95
CA GLU A 81 -7.40 4.48 -5.50
C GLU A 81 -8.65 3.96 -6.22
N PHE A 82 -9.81 4.41 -5.76
CA PHE A 82 -11.16 4.06 -6.19
C PHE A 82 -11.73 5.20 -7.03
N CYS A 83 -11.08 5.51 -8.15
CA CYS A 83 -11.48 6.62 -8.99
C CYS A 83 -12.48 6.19 -10.07
N ASN A 84 -13.52 7.02 -10.28
CA ASN A 84 -14.39 6.95 -11.46
C ASN A 84 -13.82 7.71 -12.66
N HIS A 85 -12.64 8.34 -12.53
CA HIS A 85 -11.97 9.07 -13.59
C HIS A 85 -10.44 9.02 -13.41
N PRO A 86 -9.64 8.97 -14.49
CA PRO A 86 -8.18 8.99 -14.38
C PRO A 86 -7.68 10.26 -13.68
N ASP A 87 -6.80 10.12 -12.67
CA ASP A 87 -6.05 11.24 -12.10
C ASP A 87 -4.82 11.53 -13.00
N PRO A 88 -4.77 12.67 -13.71
CA PRO A 88 -3.67 12.98 -14.62
C PRO A 88 -2.33 13.20 -13.90
N ASP A 89 -2.35 13.52 -12.60
CA ASP A 89 -1.17 13.85 -11.80
C ASP A 89 -0.71 12.68 -10.91
N LEU A 90 -1.32 11.49 -11.08
CA LEU A 90 -1.04 10.31 -10.27
C LEU A 90 0.45 9.94 -10.27
N GLU A 91 1.06 9.88 -11.46
CA GLU A 91 2.46 9.49 -11.60
C GLU A 91 3.39 10.47 -10.86
N ASP A 92 3.17 11.77 -11.02
CA ASP A 92 3.95 12.80 -10.34
C ASP A 92 3.76 12.76 -8.81
N ARG A 93 2.53 12.53 -8.33
CA ARG A 93 2.25 12.35 -6.90
C ARG A 93 3.00 11.15 -6.32
N LEU A 94 2.90 9.99 -6.98
CA LEU A 94 3.57 8.77 -6.55
C LEU A 94 5.09 8.89 -6.59
N ASN A 95 5.65 9.56 -7.60
CA ASN A 95 7.09 9.83 -7.69
C ASN A 95 7.57 10.72 -6.52
N ASN A 96 6.83 11.78 -6.21
CA ASN A 96 7.13 12.63 -5.05
C ASN A 96 7.07 11.86 -3.73
N HIS A 97 6.09 10.96 -3.58
CA HIS A 97 5.98 10.10 -2.40
C HIS A 97 7.13 9.09 -2.28
N CYS A 98 7.49 8.43 -3.38
CA CYS A 98 8.66 7.54 -3.45
C CYS A 98 9.95 8.25 -2.99
N GLN A 99 10.14 9.51 -3.38
CA GLN A 99 11.30 10.29 -2.94
C GLN A 99 11.28 10.52 -1.43
N ARG A 100 10.13 10.87 -0.84
CA ARG A 100 10.01 11.05 0.63
C ARG A 100 10.30 9.77 1.41
N PHE A 101 9.89 8.61 0.88
CA PHE A 101 10.25 7.32 1.47
C PHE A 101 11.75 7.06 1.42
N PHE A 102 12.38 7.35 0.28
CA PHE A 102 13.82 7.20 0.12
C PHE A 102 14.57 8.10 1.12
N ASP A 103 14.16 9.37 1.26
CA ASP A 103 14.77 10.31 2.19
C ASP A 103 14.66 9.85 3.65
N ARG A 104 13.59 9.13 4.02
CA ARG A 104 13.37 8.63 5.38
C ARG A 104 14.09 7.31 5.67
N PHE A 105 14.04 6.35 4.75
CA PHE A 105 14.54 4.98 4.99
C PHE A 105 15.94 4.72 4.45
N GLY A 106 16.47 5.60 3.58
CA GLY A 106 17.78 5.45 2.93
C GLY A 106 17.84 4.29 1.91
N VAL A 107 16.72 3.60 1.70
CA VAL A 107 16.54 2.53 0.72
C VAL A 107 15.19 2.71 0.03
N GLY A 108 15.08 2.27 -1.22
CA GLY A 108 13.83 2.30 -1.97
C GLY A 108 12.77 1.40 -1.31
N VAL A 109 11.58 1.94 -1.09
CA VAL A 109 10.39 1.18 -0.70
C VAL A 109 9.78 0.58 -1.96
N THR A 110 9.43 -0.71 -1.95
CA THR A 110 8.68 -1.29 -3.07
C THR A 110 7.28 -0.70 -3.04
N HIS A 111 6.81 -0.17 -4.16
CA HIS A 111 5.49 0.45 -4.28
C HIS A 111 4.64 -0.30 -5.31
N VAL A 112 3.36 -0.49 -4.99
CA VAL A 112 2.35 -0.97 -5.93
C VAL A 112 1.08 -0.14 -5.83
N THR A 113 0.41 0.07 -6.96
CA THR A 113 -0.88 0.75 -7.03
C THR A 113 -1.99 -0.24 -7.36
N VAL A 114 -3.12 -0.08 -6.68
CA VAL A 114 -4.37 -0.80 -6.95
C VAL A 114 -5.41 0.23 -7.38
N LEU A 115 -5.79 0.17 -8.65
CA LEU A 115 -6.85 0.99 -9.22
C LEU A 115 -8.14 0.16 -9.27
N ALA A 116 -9.24 0.72 -8.77
CA ALA A 116 -10.55 0.08 -8.81
C ALA A 116 -11.63 1.10 -9.21
N GLY A 117 -12.05 1.03 -10.47
CA GLY A 117 -13.09 1.87 -11.06
C GLY A 117 -13.62 1.25 -12.36
N GLU A 118 -14.73 1.77 -12.87
CA GLU A 118 -15.18 1.45 -14.24
C GLU A 118 -14.35 2.28 -15.25
N GLU A 119 -13.92 1.65 -16.35
CA GLU A 119 -13.35 2.35 -17.52
C GLU A 119 -14.39 3.24 -18.22
#